data_AF-A0A497CR77-F1
#
_entry.id   AF-A0A497CR77-F1
#
_cell.length_a   1.000
_cell.length_b   1.000
_cell.length_c   1.000
_cell.angle_alpha   90.00
_cell.angle_beta   90.00
_cell.angle_gamma   90.00
#
_symmetry.space_group_name_H-M   'P 1'
#
loop_
_entity.id
_entity.type
_entity.pdbx_description
1 polymer ?
#
loop_
_entity_poly.entity_id
_entity_poly.type
_entity_poly.pdbx_seq_one_letter_code
_entity_poly.pdbx_strand_id
1 'polypeptide(L)'
;GSKIIRKTAKRFMDKPEMASSFRLFSGKLNQKILQHKSNFIFIDELLWWYTSKISFVFVEHRKRVGSKSGYTYGKLWKLLTNLLIHYTNFPLRLMVYGGLFFSILFLIITVYYLLAKAFYDVPLGYTSIIVGIMFSTSMILFSLGVIGEYVSRLYTFQNKKPPYIIEDLEE
;
A
#
# COMPACT_ATOMS: atom_id res chain seq x y z
N GLY A 1 8.89 12.03 12.81
CA GLY A 1 8.99 10.93 11.83
C GLY A 1 8.26 9.67 12.29
N SER A 2 8.91 8.84 13.13
CA SER A 2 8.44 7.48 13.49
C SER A 2 7.02 7.41 14.08
N LYS A 3 6.63 8.36 14.96
CA LYS A 3 5.26 8.42 15.53
C LYS A 3 4.15 8.59 14.48
N ILE A 4 4.41 9.34 13.40
CA ILE A 4 3.41 9.60 12.35
C ILE A 4 3.17 8.32 11.55
N ILE A 5 4.23 7.60 11.20
CA ILE A 5 4.14 6.32 10.48
C ILE A 5 3.46 5.24 11.31
N ARG A 6 3.75 5.16 12.61
CA ARG A 6 3.03 4.26 13.51
C ARG A 6 1.52 4.55 13.52
N LYS A 7 1.15 5.83 13.47
CA LYS A 7 -0.24 6.27 13.46
C LYS A 7 -0.94 6.02 12.11
N THR A 8 -0.26 6.21 10.98
CA THR A 8 -0.83 5.85 9.66
C THR A 8 -0.91 4.35 9.47
N ALA A 9 0.10 3.57 9.84
CA ALA A 9 0.04 2.11 9.80
C ALA A 9 -1.14 1.56 10.62
N LYS A 10 -1.39 2.12 11.81
CA LYS A 10 -2.59 1.80 12.62
C LYS A 10 -3.90 2.01 11.85
N ARG A 11 -4.03 3.14 11.16
CA ARG A 11 -5.27 3.50 10.44
C ARG A 11 -5.51 2.65 9.19
N PHE A 12 -4.46 2.18 8.53
CA PHE A 12 -4.57 1.39 7.30
C PHE A 12 -4.52 -0.13 7.52
N MET A 13 -4.01 -0.59 8.67
CA MET A 13 -3.77 -2.02 8.92
C MET A 13 -4.51 -2.59 10.13
N ASP A 14 -5.21 -1.75 10.91
CA ASP A 14 -6.01 -2.17 12.07
C ASP A 14 -5.23 -3.00 13.12
N LYS A 15 -4.01 -2.55 13.45
CA LYS A 15 -3.06 -3.26 14.33
C LYS A 15 -2.72 -2.50 15.61
N PRO A 16 -2.45 -3.21 16.73
CA PRO A 16 -2.15 -2.58 18.01
C PRO A 16 -0.84 -1.78 17.99
N GLU A 17 -0.80 -0.76 18.82
CA GLU A 17 0.18 0.33 18.80
C GLU A 17 1.60 -0.07 19.26
N MET A 18 1.76 -1.31 19.73
CA MET A 18 2.90 -1.80 20.50
C MET A 18 3.79 -2.73 19.66
N ALA A 19 4.20 -2.30 18.47
CA ALA A 19 5.27 -2.97 17.74
C ALA A 19 6.64 -2.49 18.25
N SER A 20 7.33 -3.33 19.02
CA SER A 20 8.77 -3.17 19.34
C SER A 20 9.58 -4.23 18.59
N SER A 21 10.84 -3.95 18.23
CA SER A 21 11.73 -4.96 17.66
C SER A 21 12.17 -6.02 18.69
N PHE A 22 12.02 -5.73 19.98
CA PHE A 22 12.34 -6.65 21.07
C PHE A 22 11.19 -7.63 21.31
N ARG A 23 11.40 -8.91 20.97
CA ARG A 23 10.36 -9.95 20.98
C ARG A 23 10.94 -11.33 21.31
N LEU A 24 10.09 -12.19 21.84
CA LEU A 24 10.35 -13.61 22.03
C LEU A 24 9.37 -14.43 21.19
N PHE A 25 9.87 -15.47 20.53
CA PHE A 25 9.08 -16.38 19.71
C PHE A 25 9.18 -17.79 20.27
N SER A 26 8.07 -18.54 20.23
CA SER A 26 8.13 -19.97 20.51
C SER A 26 8.84 -20.72 19.37
N GLY A 27 9.60 -21.77 19.70
CA GLY A 27 10.29 -22.57 18.67
C GLY A 27 9.34 -23.16 17.62
N LYS A 28 8.12 -23.54 18.03
CA LYS A 28 7.06 -24.02 17.12
C LYS A 28 6.64 -22.96 16.10
N LEU A 29 6.57 -21.69 16.50
CA LEU A 29 6.25 -20.58 15.60
C LEU A 29 7.40 -20.33 14.61
N ASN A 30 8.64 -20.39 15.09
CA ASN A 30 9.83 -20.18 14.25
C ASN A 30 9.89 -21.19 13.09
N GLN A 31 9.66 -22.48 13.37
CA GLN A 31 9.65 -23.52 12.33
C GLN A 31 8.60 -23.26 11.23
N LYS A 32 7.42 -22.73 11.59
CA LYS A 32 6.38 -22.38 10.61
C LYS A 32 6.76 -21.16 9.77
N ILE A 33 7.36 -20.15 10.39
CA ILE A 33 7.77 -18.91 9.73
C ILE A 33 8.90 -19.16 8.74
N LEU A 34 9.85 -20.05 9.06
CA LEU A 34 10.97 -20.41 8.18
C LEU A 34 10.52 -20.99 6.82
N GLN A 35 9.31 -21.55 6.74
CA GLN A 35 8.75 -22.07 5.48
C GLN A 35 8.13 -20.96 4.60
N HIS A 36 8.00 -19.74 5.11
CA HIS A 36 7.38 -18.63 4.39
C HIS A 36 8.32 -18.09 3.31
N LYS A 37 7.97 -18.30 2.04
CA LYS A 37 8.70 -17.78 0.89
C LYS A 37 8.08 -16.45 0.43
N SER A 38 8.68 -15.34 0.83
CA SER A 38 8.32 -14.00 0.34
C SER A 38 9.57 -13.17 0.06
N ASN A 39 9.55 -12.39 -1.03
CA ASN A 39 10.63 -11.47 -1.39
C ASN A 39 10.66 -10.21 -0.50
N PHE A 40 9.53 -9.88 0.15
CA PHE A 40 9.45 -8.76 1.08
C PHE A 40 8.82 -9.23 2.39
N ILE A 41 9.56 -9.08 3.49
CA ILE A 41 9.14 -9.53 4.82
C ILE A 41 9.11 -8.35 5.76
N PHE A 42 7.91 -8.01 6.22
CA PHE A 42 7.67 -7.19 7.39
C PHE A 42 7.25 -8.12 8.53
N ILE A 43 8.15 -8.29 9.51
CA ILE A 43 8.04 -9.29 10.57
C ILE A 43 6.71 -9.17 11.32
N ASP A 44 6.24 -7.95 11.58
CA ASP A 44 4.99 -7.73 12.30
C ASP A 44 3.82 -8.34 11.53
N GLU A 45 3.70 -8.02 10.24
CA GLU A 45 2.62 -8.55 9.39
C GLU A 45 2.67 -10.06 9.31
N LEU A 46 3.87 -10.61 9.11
CA LEU A 46 4.08 -12.04 9.05
C LEU A 46 3.63 -12.75 10.33
N LEU A 47 3.97 -12.21 11.50
CA LEU A 47 3.57 -12.80 12.77
C LEU A 47 2.05 -12.84 12.94
N TRP A 48 1.35 -11.77 12.53
CA TRP A 48 -0.11 -11.70 12.58
C TRP A 48 -0.81 -12.77 11.73
N TRP A 49 -0.20 -13.22 10.63
CA TRP A 49 -0.76 -14.31 9.82
C TRP A 49 -0.57 -15.69 10.46
N TYR A 50 0.52 -15.88 11.21
CA TYR A 50 0.91 -17.19 11.74
C TYR A 50 0.44 -17.44 13.18
N THR A 51 0.09 -16.41 13.95
CA THR A 51 -0.41 -16.57 15.31
C THR A 51 -1.37 -15.44 15.73
N SER A 52 -2.42 -15.80 16.46
CA SER A 52 -3.30 -14.87 17.18
C SER A 52 -2.95 -14.75 18.67
N LYS A 53 -2.07 -15.64 19.19
CA LYS A 53 -1.63 -15.64 20.59
C LYS A 53 -0.45 -14.69 20.77
N ILE A 54 -0.75 -13.42 21.00
CA ILE A 54 0.25 -12.36 21.22
C ILE A 54 -0.01 -11.73 22.58
N SER A 55 1.04 -11.60 23.40
CA SER A 55 1.01 -10.89 24.68
C SER A 55 2.08 -9.81 24.70
N PHE A 56 1.82 -8.71 25.39
CA PHE A 56 2.72 -7.56 25.50
C PHE A 56 3.17 -7.41 26.94
N VAL A 57 4.48 -7.21 27.11
CA VAL A 57 5.09 -6.90 28.41
C VAL A 57 5.71 -5.51 28.32
N PHE A 58 5.44 -4.66 29.31
CA PHE A 58 6.05 -3.35 29.38
C PHE A 58 7.51 -3.48 29.75
N VAL A 59 8.37 -2.93 28.89
CA VAL A 59 9.82 -2.87 29.12
C VAL A 59 10.23 -1.41 29.02
N GLU A 60 10.95 -0.91 30.02
CA GLU A 60 11.48 0.44 30.01
C GLU A 60 12.61 0.54 28.96
N HIS A 61 12.37 1.31 27.90
CA HIS A 61 13.38 1.55 26.88
C HIS A 61 14.28 2.70 27.33
N ARG A 62 15.55 2.42 27.63
CA ARG A 62 16.52 3.46 27.97
C ARG A 62 16.67 4.45 26.80
N LYS A 63 16.85 5.73 27.12
CA LYS A 63 17.16 6.75 26.12
C LYS A 63 18.48 6.38 25.42
N ARG A 64 18.46 6.41 24.09
CA ARG A 64 19.63 6.09 23.25
C ARG A 64 20.76 7.08 23.59
N VAL A 65 21.94 6.57 23.96
CA VAL A 65 23.10 7.38 24.40
C VAL A 65 23.96 7.88 23.21
N GLY A 66 23.54 7.64 21.96
CA GLY A 66 24.31 8.08 20.79
C GLY A 66 23.53 8.16 19.48
N SER A 67 23.91 9.19 18.71
CA SER A 67 23.60 9.51 17.31
C SER A 67 22.14 9.78 16.92
N LYS A 68 21.98 10.74 15.99
CA LYS A 68 20.70 11.05 15.33
C LYS A 68 20.11 9.78 14.71
N SER A 69 18.79 9.62 14.82
CA SER A 69 18.02 8.54 14.21
C SER A 69 18.44 8.28 12.76
N GLY A 70 18.92 7.06 12.43
CA GLY A 70 19.28 6.66 11.05
C GLY A 70 18.10 6.61 10.07
N TYR A 71 16.90 6.85 10.59
CA TYR A 71 15.66 6.98 9.86
C TYR A 71 15.42 8.42 9.41
N THR A 72 15.78 8.72 8.17
CA THR A 72 15.44 9.97 7.48
C THR A 72 13.97 9.95 7.04
N TYR A 73 13.32 11.12 6.91
CA TYR A 73 11.94 11.24 6.44
C TYR A 73 11.67 10.52 5.10
N GLY A 74 12.61 10.60 4.14
CA GLY A 74 12.48 9.90 2.85
C GLY A 74 12.51 8.37 2.97
N LYS A 75 13.39 7.81 3.81
CA LYS A 75 13.44 6.36 4.09
C LYS A 75 12.14 5.89 4.74
N LEU A 76 11.56 6.73 5.59
CA LEU A 76 10.29 6.49 6.27
C LEU A 76 9.12 6.44 5.28
N TRP A 77 9.04 7.42 4.37
CA TRP A 77 8.02 7.43 3.33
C TRP A 77 8.13 6.22 2.41
N LYS A 78 9.35 5.88 1.96
CA LYS A 78 9.59 4.69 1.15
C LYS A 78 9.17 3.39 1.86
N LEU A 79 9.44 3.29 3.17
CA LEU A 79 8.99 2.15 3.97
C LEU A 79 7.46 2.08 3.98
N LEU A 80 6.77 3.18 4.28
CA LEU A 80 5.32 3.23 4.34
C LEU A 80 4.66 2.89 3.01
N THR A 81 5.16 3.45 1.89
CA THR A 81 4.62 3.14 0.56
C THR A 81 4.81 1.67 0.22
N ASN A 82 5.99 1.10 0.47
CA ASN A 82 6.22 -0.33 0.26
C ASN A 82 5.26 -1.17 1.10
N LEU A 83 5.09 -0.82 2.37
CA LEU A 83 4.25 -1.56 3.31
C LEU A 83 2.76 -1.50 2.92
N LEU A 84 2.27 -0.31 2.54
CA LEU A 84 0.90 -0.13 2.03
C LEU A 84 0.67 -0.96 0.77
N ILE A 85 1.55 -0.90 -0.21
CA ILE A 85 1.28 -1.59 -1.48
C ILE A 85 1.51 -3.11 -1.34
N HIS A 86 2.40 -3.58 -0.46
CA HIS A 86 2.67 -5.03 -0.31
C HIS A 86 1.64 -5.75 0.55
N TYR A 87 1.07 -5.08 1.55
CA TYR A 87 0.23 -5.74 2.55
C TYR A 87 -1.20 -5.22 2.59
N THR A 88 -1.55 -4.23 1.77
CA THR A 88 -2.93 -3.71 1.70
C THR A 88 -3.43 -3.59 0.27
N ASN A 89 -4.72 -3.81 0.07
CA ASN A 89 -5.41 -3.59 -1.21
C ASN A 89 -5.89 -2.13 -1.35
N PHE A 90 -5.34 -1.20 -0.55
CA PHE A 90 -5.81 0.18 -0.49
C PHE A 90 -5.70 0.91 -1.84
N PRO A 91 -4.55 0.88 -2.57
CA PRO A 91 -4.44 1.55 -3.87
C PRO A 91 -5.47 1.05 -4.88
N LEU A 92 -5.72 -0.27 -4.89
CA LEU A 92 -6.68 -0.88 -5.81
C LEU A 92 -8.12 -0.48 -5.47
N ARG A 93 -8.48 -0.47 -4.18
CA ARG A 93 -9.80 -0.01 -3.73
C ARG A 93 -10.04 1.46 -4.04
N LEU A 94 -9.01 2.31 -3.89
CA LEU A 94 -9.10 3.74 -4.21
C LEU A 94 -9.45 3.96 -5.69
N MET A 95 -8.90 3.14 -6.59
CA MET A 95 -9.25 3.19 -8.01
C MET A 95 -10.68 2.76 -8.29
N VAL A 96 -11.15 1.69 -7.65
CA VAL A 96 -12.53 1.23 -7.83
C VAL A 96 -13.52 2.29 -7.35
N TYR A 97 -13.32 2.83 -6.15
CA TYR A 97 -14.20 3.87 -5.61
C TYR A 97 -14.08 5.19 -6.37
N GLY A 98 -12.87 5.57 -6.79
CA GLY A 98 -12.66 6.72 -7.65
C GLY A 98 -13.36 6.56 -9.00
N GLY A 99 -13.18 5.41 -9.66
CA GLY A 99 -13.88 5.02 -10.89
C GLY A 99 -15.39 5.12 -10.78
N LEU A 100 -15.95 4.55 -9.71
CA LEU A 100 -17.39 4.59 -9.44
C LEU A 100 -17.88 6.04 -9.22
N PHE A 101 -17.16 6.83 -8.43
CA PHE A 101 -17.49 8.24 -8.18
C PHE A 101 -17.51 9.06 -9.47
N PHE A 102 -16.46 8.93 -10.29
CA PHE A 102 -16.39 9.63 -11.57
C PHE A 102 -17.45 9.13 -12.56
N SER A 103 -17.75 7.84 -12.59
CA SER A 103 -18.81 7.29 -13.45
C SER A 103 -20.17 7.90 -13.12
N ILE A 104 -20.53 8.02 -11.84
CA ILE A 104 -21.77 8.66 -11.40
C ILE A 104 -21.77 10.16 -11.77
N LEU A 105 -20.66 10.85 -11.54
CA LEU A 105 -20.52 12.28 -11.87
C LEU A 105 -20.70 12.52 -13.37
N PHE A 106 -20.05 11.72 -14.21
CA PHE A 106 -20.18 11.82 -15.67
C PHE A 106 -21.58 11.47 -16.14
N LEU A 107 -22.25 10.48 -15.54
CA LEU A 107 -23.62 10.15 -15.87
C LEU A 107 -24.57 11.34 -15.62
N ILE A 108 -24.42 12.04 -14.50
CA ILE A 108 -25.21 13.25 -14.19
C ILE A 108 -24.93 14.37 -15.21
N ILE A 109 -23.65 14.62 -15.50
CA ILE A 109 -23.24 15.65 -16.47
C ILE A 109 -23.78 15.32 -17.86
N THR A 110 -23.69 14.06 -18.29
CA THR A 110 -24.21 13.61 -19.57
C THR A 110 -25.72 13.79 -19.66
N VAL A 111 -26.50 13.38 -18.64
CA VAL A 111 -27.95 13.57 -18.61
C VAL A 111 -28.32 15.05 -18.69
N TYR A 112 -27.62 15.92 -17.96
CA TYR A 112 -27.82 17.36 -18.01
C TYR A 112 -27.62 17.93 -19.42
N TYR A 113 -26.51 17.59 -20.09
CA TYR A 113 -26.24 18.06 -21.44
C TYR A 113 -27.20 17.47 -22.49
N LEU A 114 -27.67 16.24 -22.28
CA LEU A 114 -28.65 15.59 -23.16
C LEU A 114 -30.00 16.32 -23.11
N LEU A 115 -30.47 16.66 -21.90
CA LEU A 115 -31.68 17.47 -21.70
C LEU A 115 -31.50 18.89 -22.24
N ALA A 116 -30.36 19.53 -21.96
CA ALA A 116 -30.07 20.87 -22.45
C ALA A 116 -30.08 20.93 -23.99
N LYS A 117 -29.54 19.91 -24.68
CA LYS A 117 -29.58 19.80 -26.14
C LYS A 117 -31.00 19.54 -26.68
N ALA A 118 -31.86 18.86 -25.92
CA ALA A 118 -33.24 18.59 -26.35
C ALA A 118 -34.14 19.85 -26.27
N PHE A 119 -33.84 20.77 -25.34
CA PHE A 119 -34.63 21.99 -25.12
C PHE A 119 -34.00 23.28 -25.67
N TYR A 120 -32.69 23.29 -25.95
CA TYR A 120 -31.94 24.46 -26.44
C TYR A 120 -31.03 24.10 -27.62
N ASP A 121 -30.87 25.02 -28.58
CA ASP A 121 -29.97 24.88 -29.73
C ASP A 121 -28.52 25.23 -29.33
N VAL A 122 -27.87 24.29 -28.64
CA VAL A 122 -26.53 24.51 -28.03
C VAL A 122 -25.42 24.38 -29.10
N PRO A 123 -24.52 25.38 -29.25
CA PRO A 123 -23.44 25.36 -30.24
C PRO A 123 -22.36 24.29 -29.97
N LEU A 124 -21.52 24.02 -30.98
CA LEU A 124 -20.55 22.91 -31.05
C LEU A 124 -19.66 22.74 -29.81
N GLY A 125 -19.85 21.61 -29.10
CA GLY A 125 -19.18 21.22 -27.85
C GLY A 125 -17.77 20.61 -27.99
N TYR A 126 -16.97 21.09 -28.94
CA TYR A 126 -15.64 20.52 -29.23
C TYR A 126 -14.70 20.55 -28.01
N THR A 127 -14.72 21.66 -27.25
CA THR A 127 -13.91 21.79 -26.02
C THR A 127 -14.29 20.76 -24.96
N SER A 128 -15.60 20.57 -24.72
CA SER A 128 -16.07 19.58 -23.73
C SER A 128 -15.75 18.14 -24.15
N ILE A 129 -15.80 17.84 -25.46
CA ILE A 129 -15.43 16.53 -26.00
C ILE A 129 -13.94 16.26 -25.81
N ILE A 130 -13.07 17.20 -26.18
CA ILE A 130 -11.62 17.04 -26.01
C ILE A 130 -11.25 16.88 -24.54
N VAL A 131 -11.80 17.73 -23.66
CA VAL A 131 -11.54 17.64 -22.22
C VAL A 131 -12.03 16.32 -21.66
N GLY A 132 -13.20 15.84 -22.07
CA GLY A 132 -13.74 14.52 -21.67
C GLY A 132 -12.85 13.36 -22.12
N ILE A 133 -12.36 13.39 -23.36
CA ILE A 133 -11.45 12.37 -23.91
C ILE A 133 -10.11 12.39 -23.19
N MET A 134 -9.49 13.56 -23.02
CA MET A 134 -8.21 13.67 -22.32
C MET A 134 -8.33 13.23 -20.87
N PHE A 135 -9.38 13.64 -20.16
CA PHE A 135 -9.61 13.24 -18.78
C PHE A 135 -9.79 11.72 -18.65
N SER A 136 -10.63 11.13 -19.50
CA SER A 136 -10.86 9.69 -19.53
C SER A 136 -9.55 8.94 -19.83
N THR A 137 -8.75 9.44 -20.77
CA THR A 137 -7.46 8.85 -21.14
C THR A 137 -6.46 8.93 -20.00
N SER A 138 -6.37 10.06 -19.28
CA SER A 138 -5.53 10.18 -18.08
C SER A 138 -5.95 9.22 -16.98
N MET A 139 -7.26 9.02 -16.77
CA MET A 139 -7.78 8.09 -15.77
C MET A 139 -7.50 6.62 -16.13
N ILE A 140 -7.59 6.27 -17.41
CA ILE A 140 -7.22 4.94 -17.92
C ILE A 140 -5.72 4.70 -17.73
N LEU A 141 -4.86 5.64 -18.12
CA LEU A 141 -3.40 5.52 -17.95
C LEU A 141 -3.01 5.41 -16.47
N PHE A 142 -3.66 6.19 -15.60
CA PHE A 142 -3.47 6.06 -14.15
C PHE A 142 -3.84 4.66 -13.66
N SER A 143 -5.03 4.16 -14.06
CA SER A 143 -5.51 2.80 -13.78
C SER A 143 -4.53 1.73 -14.22
N LEU A 144 -4.01 1.86 -15.44
CA LEU A 144 -3.03 0.95 -16.01
C LEU A 144 -1.71 0.97 -15.24
N GLY A 145 -1.26 2.15 -14.79
CA GLY A 145 -0.03 2.30 -14.00
C GLY A 145 -0.10 1.55 -12.66
N VAL A 146 -1.23 1.65 -11.94
CA VAL A 146 -1.41 0.89 -10.70
C VAL A 146 -1.53 -0.60 -10.97
N ILE A 147 -2.27 -1.02 -12.00
CA ILE A 147 -2.33 -2.44 -12.39
C ILE A 147 -0.92 -2.96 -12.72
N GLY A 148 -0.12 -2.20 -13.46
CA GLY A 148 1.28 -2.53 -13.79
C GLY A 148 2.14 -2.74 -12.55
N GLU A 149 1.99 -1.90 -11.52
CA GLU A 149 2.66 -2.06 -10.23
C GLU A 149 2.28 -3.39 -9.53
N TYR A 150 0.99 -3.78 -9.57
CA TYR A 150 0.55 -5.07 -9.03
C TYR A 150 1.03 -6.27 -9.86
N VAL A 151 1.03 -6.17 -11.19
CA VAL A 151 1.53 -7.22 -12.10
C VAL A 151 3.03 -7.44 -11.90
N SER A 152 3.80 -6.36 -11.77
CA SER A 152 5.24 -6.42 -11.47
C SER A 152 5.54 -7.17 -10.17
N ARG A 153 4.70 -6.99 -9.15
CA ARG A 153 4.80 -7.73 -7.87
C ARG A 153 4.48 -9.20 -8.04
N LEU A 154 3.43 -9.53 -8.80
CA LEU A 154 3.07 -10.92 -9.09
C LEU A 154 4.22 -11.62 -9.83
N TYR A 155 4.82 -10.94 -10.81
CA TYR A 155 6.01 -11.42 -11.52
C TYR A 155 7.20 -11.65 -10.58
N THR A 156 7.46 -10.70 -9.69
CA THR A 156 8.53 -10.81 -8.68
C THR A 156 8.31 -12.00 -7.74
N PHE A 157 7.06 -12.27 -7.36
CA PHE A 157 6.69 -13.43 -6.55
C PHE A 157 6.88 -14.76 -7.30
N GLN A 158 6.53 -14.80 -8.59
CA GLN A 158 6.72 -15.99 -9.44
C GLN A 158 8.19 -16.29 -9.71
N ASN A 159 9.02 -15.25 -9.89
CA ASN A 159 10.44 -15.41 -10.16
C ASN A 159 11.25 -16.03 -9.00
N LYS A 160 10.66 -16.20 -7.80
CA LYS A 160 11.29 -16.87 -6.63
C LYS A 160 12.72 -16.40 -6.34
N LYS A 161 13.01 -15.13 -6.63
CA LYS A 161 14.35 -14.56 -6.44
C LYS A 161 14.74 -14.66 -4.95
N PRO A 162 15.88 -15.27 -4.59
CA PRO A 162 16.27 -15.40 -3.20
C PRO A 162 16.49 -14.02 -2.58
N PRO A 163 16.01 -13.78 -1.34
CA PRO A 163 16.12 -12.46 -0.69
C PRO A 163 17.56 -12.11 -0.30
N TYR A 164 18.39 -13.12 -0.06
CA TYR A 164 19.81 -12.99 0.23
C TYR A 164 20.55 -14.23 -0.26
N ILE A 165 21.86 -14.08 -0.43
CA ILE A 165 22.80 -15.18 -0.67
C ILE A 165 23.80 -15.09 0.47
N ILE A 166 24.16 -16.23 1.05
CA ILE A 166 25.21 -16.33 2.06
C ILE A 166 26.51 -16.54 1.28
N GLU A 167 27.48 -15.63 1.42
CA GLU A 167 28.77 -15.74 0.73
C GLU A 167 29.76 -16.59 1.53
N ASP A 168 29.90 -16.38 2.84
CA ASP A 168 30.72 -17.20 3.72
C ASP A 168 30.06 -17.34 5.10
N LEU A 169 30.25 -18.52 5.71
CA LEU A 169 29.97 -18.77 7.11
C LEU A 169 31.32 -18.72 7.82
N GLU A 170 31.62 -17.60 8.50
CA GLU A 170 32.73 -17.59 9.46
C GLU A 170 32.36 -18.55 10.61
N GLU A 171 33.07 -19.69 10.68
CA GLU A 171 33.07 -20.61 11.83
C GLU A 171 33.94 -20.09 12.98
#